data_AF-A0A3P1AQJ4-F1
#
_entry.id   AF-A0A3P1AQJ4-F1
#
_cell.length_a   1.000
_cell.length_b   1.000
_cell.length_c   1.000
_cell.angle_alpha   90.00
_cell.angle_beta   90.00
_cell.angle_gamma   90.00
#
_symmetry.space_group_name_H-M   'P 1'
#
loop_
_entity.id
_entity.type
_entity.pdbx_description
1 polymer ?
#
loop_
_entity_poly.entity_id
_entity_poly.type
_entity_poly.pdbx_seq_one_letter_code
_entity_poly.pdbx_strand_id
1 'polypeptide(L)'
;MKKLIIITFITLVVVACNKKVDLSGEIISQTKQVESYNAVSNSSSASIELDSSVGVNEISITGDKTLVDNLEVNNENGQINISNKKSISFNSNNSPLIIKMNNPIFAKSGNCRCRLCCYK
;
A
#
# COMPACT_ATOMS: atom_id res chain seq x y z
N MET A 1 -14.73 -14.19 -59.42
CA MET A 1 -14.51 -14.38 -57.97
C MET A 1 -13.89 -13.12 -57.40
N LYS A 2 -14.53 -12.48 -56.42
CA LYS A 2 -13.96 -11.59 -55.38
C LYS A 2 -15.14 -10.93 -54.63
N LYS A 3 -15.65 -11.62 -53.61
CA LYS A 3 -16.60 -11.03 -52.65
C LYS A 3 -15.75 -10.34 -51.59
N LEU A 4 -15.86 -9.01 -51.50
CA LEU A 4 -15.19 -8.20 -50.50
C LEU A 4 -15.78 -8.55 -49.12
N ILE A 5 -14.96 -9.11 -48.24
CA ILE A 5 -15.31 -9.33 -46.84
C ILE A 5 -14.96 -8.04 -46.10
N ILE A 6 -15.97 -7.27 -45.72
CA ILE A 6 -15.82 -6.11 -44.84
C ILE A 6 -15.66 -6.65 -43.42
N ILE A 7 -14.42 -6.64 -42.92
CA ILE A 7 -14.10 -7.00 -41.54
C ILE A 7 -14.39 -5.76 -40.68
N THR A 8 -15.56 -5.74 -40.04
CA THR A 8 -15.87 -4.77 -38.99
C THR A 8 -15.02 -5.08 -37.76
N PHE A 9 -13.95 -4.32 -37.58
CA PHE A 9 -13.19 -4.27 -36.34
C PHE A 9 -14.08 -3.70 -35.23
N ILE A 10 -14.62 -4.58 -34.39
CA ILE A 10 -15.23 -4.19 -33.12
C ILE A 10 -14.07 -3.82 -32.19
N THR A 11 -13.71 -2.55 -32.16
CA THR A 11 -12.84 -2.02 -31.11
C THR A 11 -13.65 -1.96 -29.83
N LEU A 12 -13.58 -3.04 -29.04
CA LEU A 12 -13.91 -3.02 -27.62
C LEU A 12 -12.96 -2.03 -26.94
N VAL A 13 -13.39 -0.76 -26.87
CA VAL A 13 -12.79 0.21 -25.95
C VAL A 13 -13.23 -0.24 -24.57
N VAL A 14 -12.42 -1.10 -23.96
CA VAL A 14 -12.56 -1.43 -22.54
C VAL A 14 -12.15 -0.16 -21.80
N VAL A 15 -13.12 0.73 -21.60
CA VAL A 15 -12.97 1.85 -20.66
C VAL A 15 -12.78 1.19 -19.32
N ALA A 16 -11.53 1.05 -18.88
CA ALA A 16 -11.17 0.71 -17.53
C ALA A 16 -11.69 1.85 -16.64
N CYS A 17 -12.97 1.73 -16.28
CA CYS A 17 -13.60 2.59 -15.31
C CYS A 17 -12.90 2.28 -13.98
N ASN A 18 -11.90 3.08 -13.62
CA ASN A 18 -11.34 3.09 -12.27
C ASN A 18 -12.47 3.51 -11.34
N LYS A 19 -13.28 2.54 -10.90
CA LYS A 19 -14.35 2.77 -9.93
C LYS A 19 -13.69 3.28 -8.67
N LYS A 20 -14.05 4.51 -8.31
CA LYS A 20 -13.69 5.07 -7.02
C LYS A 20 -14.42 4.27 -5.94
N VAL A 21 -13.70 3.89 -4.92
CA VAL A 21 -14.21 3.20 -3.75
C VAL A 21 -14.59 4.27 -2.73
N ASP A 22 -15.80 4.17 -2.22
CA ASP A 22 -16.26 5.00 -1.12
C ASP A 22 -15.66 4.48 0.19
N LEU A 23 -15.10 5.40 0.97
CA LEU A 23 -14.57 5.10 2.31
C LEU A 23 -15.73 4.83 3.26
N SER A 24 -15.55 3.94 4.23
CA SER A 24 -16.65 3.58 5.15
C SER A 24 -16.93 4.69 6.17
N GLY A 25 -15.95 5.56 6.42
CA GLY A 25 -15.97 6.56 7.49
C GLY A 25 -15.62 5.98 8.86
N GLU A 26 -15.45 4.66 8.97
CA GLU A 26 -15.07 3.99 10.21
C GLU A 26 -13.54 3.92 10.30
N ILE A 27 -12.96 4.56 11.32
CA ILE A 27 -11.52 4.49 11.58
C ILE A 27 -11.23 3.30 12.51
N ILE A 28 -10.36 2.41 12.06
CA ILE A 28 -9.88 1.27 12.86
C ILE A 28 -8.37 1.35 13.05
N SER A 29 -7.89 0.70 14.13
CA SER A 29 -6.47 0.54 14.44
C SER A 29 -6.15 -0.92 14.68
N GLN A 30 -5.05 -1.40 14.10
CA GLN A 30 -4.56 -2.76 14.25
C GLN A 30 -3.07 -2.72 14.53
N THR A 31 -2.61 -3.51 15.49
CA THR A 31 -1.20 -3.60 15.84
C THR A 31 -0.76 -5.05 15.77
N LYS A 32 0.39 -5.28 15.13
CA LYS A 32 1.00 -6.61 15.06
C LYS A 32 2.48 -6.55 15.37
N GLN A 33 2.94 -7.53 16.15
CA GLN A 33 4.37 -7.80 16.27
C GLN A 33 4.85 -8.44 14.97
N VAL A 34 6.05 -8.07 14.54
CA VAL A 34 6.67 -8.64 13.35
C VAL A 34 8.07 -9.12 13.67
N GLU A 35 8.53 -10.11 12.92
CA GLU A 35 9.93 -10.48 12.94
C GLU A 35 10.83 -9.30 12.54
N SER A 36 12.11 -9.41 12.87
CA SER A 36 13.09 -8.41 12.51
C SER A 36 13.13 -8.15 10.99
N TYR A 37 13.30 -6.90 10.61
CA TYR A 37 13.40 -6.48 9.21
C TYR A 37 14.47 -5.39 9.05
N ASN A 38 14.94 -5.18 7.82
CA ASN A 38 15.98 -4.21 7.49
C ASN A 38 15.56 -3.27 6.34
N ALA A 39 14.41 -3.53 5.72
CA ALA A 39 13.91 -2.77 4.60
C ALA A 39 12.38 -2.70 4.62
N VAL A 40 11.84 -1.64 4.02
CA VAL A 40 10.40 -1.43 3.83
C VAL A 40 10.17 -1.06 2.36
N SER A 41 9.23 -1.75 1.72
CA SER A 41 8.72 -1.45 0.40
C SER A 41 7.25 -1.10 0.51
N ASN A 42 6.86 0.09 0.04
CA ASN A 42 5.47 0.53 0.05
C ASN A 42 4.99 0.79 -1.38
N SER A 43 4.01 0.02 -1.82
CA SER A 43 3.27 0.19 -3.07
C SER A 43 1.79 0.49 -2.84
N SER A 44 1.40 0.74 -1.59
CA SER A 44 0.06 1.18 -1.20
C SER A 44 -0.05 2.71 -1.20
N SER A 45 -1.24 3.22 -0.88
CA SER A 45 -1.44 4.64 -0.60
C SER A 45 -1.05 5.04 0.83
N ALA A 46 -0.58 4.12 1.68
CA ALA A 46 -0.33 4.41 3.09
C ALA A 46 0.79 5.44 3.29
N SER A 47 0.62 6.33 4.27
CA SER A 47 1.71 7.11 4.83
C SER A 47 2.51 6.24 5.80
N ILE A 48 3.84 6.20 5.65
CA ILE A 48 4.71 5.39 6.52
C ILE A 48 5.44 6.30 7.50
N GLU A 49 5.31 5.99 8.78
CA GLU A 49 6.07 6.60 9.86
C GLU A 49 7.00 5.55 10.47
N LEU A 50 8.28 5.88 10.58
CA LEU A 50 9.28 4.99 11.17
C LEU A 50 9.70 5.54 12.53
N ASP A 51 9.62 4.71 13.56
CA ASP A 51 10.06 5.05 14.92
C ASP A 51 11.04 3.99 15.42
N SER A 52 12.31 4.37 15.53
CA SER A 52 13.37 3.47 15.95
C SER A 52 13.67 3.54 17.46
N SER A 53 12.96 4.39 18.20
CA SER A 53 13.17 4.60 19.63
C SER A 53 12.58 3.50 20.51
N VAL A 54 11.71 2.66 19.95
CA VAL A 54 10.98 1.61 20.65
C VAL A 54 11.72 0.28 20.57
N GLY A 55 11.75 -0.49 21.67
CA GLY A 55 12.53 -1.73 21.79
C GLY A 55 11.96 -2.97 21.12
N VAL A 56 10.78 -2.90 20.51
CA VAL A 56 10.08 -4.05 19.89
C VAL A 56 9.78 -3.78 18.41
N ASN A 57 9.87 -4.84 17.60
CA ASN A 57 9.48 -4.79 16.19
C ASN A 57 7.96 -4.89 16.08
N GLU A 58 7.33 -3.78 15.73
CA GLU A 58 5.87 -3.65 15.70
C GLU A 58 5.42 -2.84 14.50
N ILE A 59 4.28 -3.19 13.93
CA ILE A 59 3.59 -2.40 12.91
C ILE A 59 2.21 -2.07 13.43
N SER A 60 1.92 -0.79 13.58
CA SER A 60 0.59 -0.25 13.89
C SER A 60 -0.01 0.40 12.65
N ILE A 61 -1.21 -0.01 12.28
CA ILE A 61 -1.93 0.42 11.08
C ILE A 61 -3.20 1.10 11.55
N THR A 62 -3.38 2.37 11.18
CA THR A 62 -4.59 3.13 11.54
C THR A 62 -5.16 3.81 10.31
N GLY A 63 -6.46 3.67 10.10
CA GLY A 63 -7.13 4.33 8.98
C GLY A 63 -8.56 3.87 8.76
N ASP A 64 -9.15 4.33 7.66
CA ASP A 64 -10.48 3.89 7.22
C ASP A 64 -10.51 2.37 7.04
N LYS A 65 -11.55 1.72 7.59
CA LYS A 65 -11.71 0.27 7.57
C LYS A 65 -11.59 -0.33 6.17
N THR A 66 -12.15 0.33 5.16
CA THR A 66 -12.08 -0.14 3.77
C THR A 66 -10.64 -0.22 3.26
N LEU A 67 -9.79 0.72 3.66
CA LEU A 67 -8.38 0.75 3.28
C LEU A 67 -7.56 -0.24 4.08
N VAL A 68 -7.78 -0.32 5.40
CA VAL A 68 -7.07 -1.23 6.30
C VAL A 68 -7.35 -2.69 5.91
N ASP A 69 -8.61 -3.04 5.65
CA ASP A 69 -8.98 -4.41 5.25
C ASP A 69 -8.42 -4.79 3.87
N ASN A 70 -8.23 -3.80 2.98
CA ASN A 70 -7.62 -3.99 1.67
C ASN A 70 -6.08 -4.00 1.70
N LEU A 71 -5.46 -3.69 2.83
CA LEU A 71 -4.01 -3.70 2.97
C LEU A 71 -3.48 -5.13 3.12
N GLU A 72 -2.33 -5.38 2.51
CA GLU A 72 -1.52 -6.58 2.71
C GLU A 72 -0.13 -6.17 3.20
N VAL A 73 0.35 -6.84 4.24
CA VAL A 73 1.63 -6.53 4.88
C VAL A 73 2.36 -7.83 5.21
N ASN A 74 3.38 -8.15 4.43
CA ASN A 74 4.14 -9.40 4.53
C ASN A 74 5.61 -9.11 4.85
N ASN A 75 6.27 -10.00 5.59
CA ASN A 75 7.73 -9.96 5.79
C ASN A 75 8.36 -11.07 4.94
N GLU A 76 9.09 -10.70 3.90
CA GLU A 76 9.78 -11.64 3.02
C GLU A 76 11.28 -11.41 3.14
N ASN A 77 12.00 -12.37 3.73
CA ASN A 77 13.45 -12.34 3.89
C ASN A 77 13.98 -11.06 4.57
N GLY A 78 13.25 -10.53 5.56
CA GLY A 78 13.64 -9.32 6.29
C GLY A 78 13.25 -8.01 5.59
N GLN A 79 12.48 -8.06 4.51
CA GLN A 79 11.85 -6.91 3.88
C GLN A 79 10.35 -6.89 4.16
N ILE A 80 9.85 -5.81 4.76
CA ILE A 80 8.41 -5.58 4.88
C ILE A 80 7.88 -5.06 3.56
N ASN A 81 6.96 -5.81 2.96
CA ASN A 81 6.23 -5.43 1.76
C ASN A 81 4.82 -4.99 2.15
N ILE A 82 4.47 -3.75 1.79
CA ILE A 82 3.16 -3.13 2.05
C ILE A 82 2.51 -2.86 0.69
N SER A 83 1.37 -3.50 0.44
CA SER A 83 0.65 -3.41 -0.82
C SER A 83 -0.87 -3.42 -0.58
N ASN A 84 -1.62 -3.16 -1.65
CA ASN A 84 -3.07 -3.32 -1.64
C ASN A 84 -3.45 -4.67 -2.26
N LYS A 85 -4.36 -5.43 -1.62
CA LYS A 85 -4.94 -6.67 -2.16
C LYS A 85 -5.66 -6.43 -3.49
N LYS A 86 -6.32 -5.28 -3.61
CA LYS A 86 -6.98 -4.81 -4.83
C LYS A 86 -6.57 -3.37 -5.13
N SER A 87 -6.41 -3.04 -6.40
CA SER A 87 -6.22 -1.65 -6.83
C SER A 87 -7.47 -0.85 -6.50
N ILE A 88 -7.32 0.21 -5.71
CA ILE A 88 -8.41 1.08 -5.28
C ILE A 88 -8.03 2.54 -5.53
N SER A 89 -9.02 3.33 -5.87
CA SER A 89 -8.91 4.80 -5.95
C SER A 89 -10.01 5.38 -5.06
N PHE A 90 -9.74 6.45 -4.32
CA PHE A 90 -10.71 7.08 -3.43
C PHE A 90 -10.64 8.60 -3.55
N ASN A 91 -11.73 9.28 -3.20
CA ASN A 91 -11.80 10.74 -3.24
C ASN A 91 -11.16 11.35 -2.00
N SER A 92 -9.83 11.40 -1.94
CA SER A 92 -9.09 12.19 -0.95
C SER A 92 -7.71 12.53 -1.49
N ASN A 93 -7.25 13.75 -1.19
CA ASN A 93 -5.89 14.19 -1.52
C ASN A 93 -4.85 13.70 -0.49
N ASN A 94 -5.31 13.33 0.71
CA ASN A 94 -4.48 12.76 1.76
C ASN A 94 -4.89 11.31 2.00
N SER A 95 -3.91 10.43 2.20
CA SER A 95 -4.20 9.07 2.57
C SER A 95 -4.78 9.02 3.98
N PRO A 96 -5.99 8.47 4.19
CA PRO A 96 -6.51 8.24 5.52
C PRO A 96 -5.96 6.94 6.11
N LEU A 97 -4.80 6.46 5.64
CA LEU A 97 -4.12 5.26 6.09
C LEU A 97 -2.69 5.60 6.53
N ILE A 98 -2.41 5.40 7.81
CA ILE A 98 -1.10 5.63 8.44
C ILE A 98 -0.59 4.29 8.95
N ILE A 99 0.67 4.00 8.65
CA ILE A 99 1.37 2.82 9.15
C ILE A 99 2.58 3.30 9.94
N LYS A 100 2.52 3.14 11.26
CA LYS A 100 3.65 3.38 12.15
C LYS A 100 4.42 2.08 12.32
N MET A 101 5.71 2.10 12.02
CA MET A 101 6.58 0.94 12.10
C MET A 101 7.70 1.19 13.10
N ASN A 102 7.76 0.31 14.09
CA ASN A 102 8.80 0.31 15.10
C ASN A 102 9.86 -0.72 14.73
N ASN A 103 11.13 -0.31 14.74
CA ASN A 103 12.27 -1.21 14.53
C ASN A 103 13.55 -0.68 15.18
N PRO A 104 14.06 -1.35 16.23
CA PRO A 104 15.28 -0.94 16.92
C PRO A 104 16.53 -0.95 16.03
N ILE A 105 16.55 -1.73 14.95
CA ILE A 105 17.71 -1.81 14.05
C ILE A 105 17.94 -0.49 13.32
N PHE A 106 16.86 0.24 13.00
CA PHE A 106 16.98 1.56 12.36
C PHE A 106 17.56 2.63 13.29
N ALA A 107 17.57 2.43 14.62
CA ALA A 107 18.22 3.36 15.54
C ALA A 107 19.74 3.18 15.55
N LYS A 108 20.22 1.96 15.27
CA LYS A 108 21.66 1.64 15.24
C LYS A 108 22.32 1.99 13.91
N SER A 109 21.54 2.03 12.83
CA SER A 109 21.97 2.51 11.53
C SER A 109 21.70 4.02 11.45
N GLY A 110 22.71 4.86 11.72
CA GLY A 110 22.66 6.31 11.52
C GLY A 110 22.44 6.79 10.07
N ASN A 111 21.86 5.94 9.22
CA ASN A 111 21.49 6.20 7.84
C ASN A 111 20.26 5.36 7.49
N CYS A 112 19.07 5.89 7.76
CA CYS A 112 17.87 5.44 7.06
C CYS A 112 18.01 5.82 5.58
N ARG A 113 18.55 4.95 4.74
CA ARG A 113 18.27 5.00 3.30
C ARG A 113 16.84 4.52 3.10
N CYS A 114 15.88 5.35 3.48
CA CYS A 114 14.52 5.20 3.01
C CYS A 114 14.56 5.34 1.49
N ARG A 115 14.56 4.21 0.77
CA ARG A 115 14.13 4.18 -0.63
C ARG A 115 12.59 4.30 -0.60
N LEU A 116 12.10 5.41 -0.05
CA LEU A 116 10.70 5.81 -0.13
C LEU A 116 10.47 6.13 -1.60
N CYS A 117 9.91 5.19 -2.34
CA CYS A 117 9.32 5.47 -3.64
C CYS A 117 8.08 6.33 -3.40
N CYS A 118 8.27 7.61 -3.09
CA CYS A 118 7.23 8.61 -3.21
C CYS A 118 6.97 8.80 -4.71
N TYR A 119 5.98 8.09 -5.24
CA TYR A 119 5.40 8.45 -6.53
C TYR A 119 4.70 9.81 -6.35
N LYS A 120 5.25 10.84 -7.01
CA LYS A 120 4.57 12.12 -7.25
C LYS A 120 3.47 11.94 -8.28
#